data_AF-A0A7S4RLX4-F1
#
_entry.id   AF-A0A7S4RLX4-F1
#
_cell.length_a   1.000
_cell.length_b   1.000
_cell.length_c   1.000
_cell.angle_alpha   90.00
_cell.angle_beta   90.00
_cell.angle_gamma   90.00
#
_symmetry.space_group_name_H-M   'P 1'
#
loop_
_entity.id
_entity.type
_entity.pdbx_description
1 polymer ?
#
loop_
_entity_poly.entity_id
_entity_poly.type
_entity_poly.pdbx_seq_one_letter_code
_entity_poly.pdbx_strand_id
1 'polypeptide(L)'
;MSDRTDAPGNQSVSSSSSGSLEQEMPVEAQSTNDPPLMSILKKGRGPDTIEERLVANRSDNDEDEILENPNGGCDDDSGSFGSSIVDVDDIKASTTSGPRVKFASSTSDGPIPPPSSFDDAKTKTKEELLAMVSDLREGLLKVTVDRTSERVLRKKKEKNMIKMAKELSMRSADLIEKEKQITELQSTNTDLAGRLRSTKQQLENLSENHRQEANDRHAEIAALQVRYRESCAAHDSLVAQLNSSNALQCDELRRRALTAELESDKLRVELARLGMKGNPEKAGDAVKKTIKDSGAGAKFDTKTRDAAKIAEIRRESRERFWQDGKRYMFGLLLVMLIEILLYGNMYGFWSFDGLCAPCRPGKVLNTKAGSFNAPWWAPSFMKDNAFKFTCKNRPRVQIQWSGGEGKSDMVVRTIDPLTKGEKLIKEKKAMTATIGKDHIKLTQKNGKNETLEALWTASTKK
;
A
#
# COMPACT_ATOMS: atom_id res chain seq x y z
N MET A 1 37.12 46.65 38.04
CA MET A 1 37.48 45.22 38.12
C MET A 1 36.59 44.49 37.14
N SER A 2 37.21 43.95 36.07
CA SER A 2 36.80 42.82 35.22
C SER A 2 35.42 42.86 34.55
N ASP A 3 35.22 42.52 33.28
CA ASP A 3 36.03 42.25 32.09
C ASP A 3 34.99 42.04 30.94
N ARG A 4 35.38 42.38 29.69
CA ARG A 4 35.08 41.72 28.39
C ARG A 4 33.73 40.99 28.15
N THR A 5 33.08 41.07 26.99
CA THR A 5 33.52 40.84 25.59
C THR A 5 32.32 41.14 24.67
N ASP A 6 32.48 42.00 23.66
CA ASP A 6 32.68 41.69 22.22
C ASP A 6 31.44 41.20 21.45
N ALA A 7 31.04 42.05 20.49
CA ALA A 7 30.06 41.79 19.44
C ALA A 7 30.77 41.43 18.13
N PRO A 8 30.18 40.59 17.27
CA PRO A 8 30.44 40.60 15.83
C PRO A 8 29.24 41.26 15.12
N GLY A 9 29.36 42.09 14.08
CA GLY A 9 30.35 42.06 13.01
C GLY A 9 29.75 41.41 11.76
N ASN A 10 28.64 41.93 11.22
CA ASN A 10 28.08 41.46 9.95
C ASN A 10 28.70 42.24 8.78
N GLN A 11 29.63 41.59 8.07
CA GLN A 11 30.10 42.01 6.76
C GLN A 11 29.31 41.31 5.65
N SER A 12 28.93 42.12 4.68
CA SER A 12 28.45 41.80 3.35
C SER A 12 29.45 40.98 2.53
N VAL A 13 28.99 39.92 1.87
CA VAL A 13 29.56 39.45 0.60
C VAL A 13 28.43 39.02 -0.34
N SER A 14 28.62 39.42 -1.59
CA SER A 14 27.73 39.41 -2.73
C SER A 14 27.74 38.12 -3.56
N SER A 15 26.68 38.01 -4.38
CA SER A 15 26.63 37.51 -5.77
C SER A 15 26.85 36.03 -6.08
N SER A 16 25.81 35.37 -6.60
CA SER A 16 25.76 34.68 -7.92
C SER A 16 24.34 34.15 -8.15
N SER A 17 23.60 34.65 -9.16
CA SER A 17 23.61 34.16 -10.56
C SER A 17 22.96 32.78 -10.72
N SER A 18 21.68 32.76 -11.11
CA SER A 18 21.14 31.76 -12.04
C SER A 18 19.87 32.33 -12.67
N GLY A 19 19.96 32.67 -13.96
CA GLY A 19 18.81 33.01 -14.77
C GLY A 19 17.96 31.77 -15.00
N SER A 20 16.65 31.89 -14.81
CA SER A 20 15.67 30.93 -15.31
C SER A 20 14.95 31.57 -16.49
N LEU A 21 15.12 30.92 -17.62
CA LEU A 21 14.54 31.21 -18.91
C LEU A 21 13.06 30.82 -18.87
N GLU A 22 12.15 31.77 -18.63
CA GLU A 22 10.71 31.53 -18.81
C GLU A 22 10.40 31.60 -20.31
N GLN A 23 10.23 30.43 -20.90
CA GLN A 23 9.70 30.25 -22.24
C GLN A 23 8.17 30.19 -22.12
N GLU A 24 7.51 31.34 -22.23
CA GLU A 24 6.06 31.43 -22.40
C GLU A 24 5.67 30.82 -23.75
N MET A 25 4.87 29.74 -23.70
CA MET A 25 4.13 29.24 -24.86
C MET A 25 2.69 29.76 -24.83
N PRO A 26 2.11 30.10 -25.99
CA PRO A 26 0.81 30.75 -26.06
C PRO A 26 -0.32 29.75 -25.77
N VAL A 27 -1.19 30.11 -24.81
CA VAL A 27 -2.47 29.46 -24.60
C VAL A 27 -3.45 30.00 -25.65
N GLU A 28 -3.69 29.20 -26.70
CA GLU A 28 -4.79 29.44 -27.63
C GLU A 28 -6.13 29.25 -26.91
N ALA A 29 -6.93 30.31 -26.96
CA ALA A 29 -8.33 30.31 -26.57
C ALA A 29 -9.15 29.45 -27.54
N GLN A 30 -9.82 28.43 -27.03
CA GLN A 30 -10.99 27.85 -27.69
C GLN A 30 -12.23 28.06 -26.84
N SER A 31 -12.89 29.17 -27.19
CA SER A 31 -14.30 29.45 -26.98
C SER A 31 -15.15 28.34 -27.58
N THR A 32 -15.94 27.66 -26.75
CA THR A 32 -17.15 26.98 -27.21
C THR A 32 -18.29 27.36 -26.29
N ASN A 33 -19.11 28.27 -26.81
CA ASN A 33 -20.46 28.52 -26.37
C ASN A 33 -21.27 27.22 -26.48
N ASP A 34 -22.05 26.88 -25.45
CA ASP A 34 -23.34 26.24 -25.67
C ASP A 34 -24.35 26.55 -24.54
N PRO A 35 -25.66 26.66 -24.87
CA PRO A 35 -26.69 27.34 -24.09
C PRO A 35 -27.41 26.46 -23.04
N PRO A 36 -28.22 27.06 -22.12
CA PRO A 36 -28.87 26.35 -21.05
C PRO A 36 -30.17 25.66 -21.51
N LEU A 37 -30.28 24.36 -21.26
CA LEU A 37 -31.52 23.60 -21.42
C LEU A 37 -32.42 23.75 -20.19
N MET A 38 -33.40 24.64 -20.34
CA MET A 38 -34.66 24.64 -19.58
C MET A 38 -35.62 23.61 -20.19
N SER A 39 -36.09 22.66 -19.39
CA SER A 39 -37.44 22.05 -19.54
C SER A 39 -37.79 21.35 -18.21
N ILE A 40 -38.73 21.91 -17.45
CA ILE A 40 -40.17 21.58 -17.44
C ILE A 40 -40.40 20.09 -17.17
N LEU A 41 -40.77 19.75 -15.93
CA LEU A 41 -41.75 18.69 -15.62
C LEU A 41 -42.42 18.91 -14.25
N LYS A 42 -43.64 19.44 -14.33
CA LYS A 42 -44.87 19.06 -13.60
C LYS A 42 -44.84 18.80 -12.09
N LYS A 43 -45.18 19.87 -11.37
CA LYS A 43 -46.35 20.01 -10.46
C LYS A 43 -47.29 18.78 -10.30
N GLY A 44 -47.39 18.27 -9.07
CA GLY A 44 -48.55 17.60 -8.46
C GLY A 44 -48.38 17.68 -6.93
N ARG A 45 -49.12 18.53 -6.19
CA ARG A 45 -50.35 18.18 -5.40
C ARG A 45 -50.33 16.71 -4.97
N GLY A 46 -50.39 16.33 -3.70
CA GLY A 46 -50.85 16.95 -2.46
C GLY A 46 -51.10 15.79 -1.46
N PRO A 47 -51.37 16.07 -0.18
CA PRO A 47 -50.94 15.23 0.94
C PRO A 47 -52.00 14.22 1.38
N ASP A 48 -51.57 13.12 2.00
CA ASP A 48 -52.39 12.40 2.95
C ASP A 48 -51.56 11.95 4.17
N THR A 49 -52.05 12.43 5.30
CA THR A 49 -51.78 12.06 6.69
C THR A 49 -51.94 10.57 6.95
N ILE A 50 -50.95 9.96 7.61
CA ILE A 50 -51.18 8.81 8.50
C ILE A 50 -50.37 9.05 9.78
N GLU A 51 -51.07 9.58 10.78
CA GLU A 51 -50.81 9.29 12.19
C GLU A 51 -51.18 7.83 12.45
N GLU A 52 -50.30 7.03 13.07
CA GLU A 52 -50.59 6.28 14.28
C GLU A 52 -49.45 5.32 14.66
N ARG A 53 -49.08 5.39 15.95
CA ARG A 53 -48.71 4.29 16.85
C ARG A 53 -47.50 3.41 16.50
N LEU A 54 -46.50 3.50 17.38
CA LEU A 54 -45.92 2.37 18.14
C LEU A 54 -45.11 2.98 19.29
N VAL A 55 -45.71 3.05 20.48
CA VAL A 55 -45.52 2.12 21.61
C VAL A 55 -44.10 2.18 22.17
N ALA A 56 -44.05 2.72 23.38
CA ALA A 56 -42.93 2.72 24.28
C ALA A 56 -42.43 1.30 24.54
N ASN A 57 -41.12 1.08 24.38
CA ASN A 57 -40.39 0.10 25.15
C ASN A 57 -39.15 0.79 25.72
N ARG A 58 -39.33 1.21 26.97
CA ARG A 58 -38.29 1.66 27.89
C ARG A 58 -37.73 0.37 28.48
N SER A 59 -36.53 -0.03 28.05
CA SER A 59 -35.75 -1.02 28.77
C SER A 59 -34.61 -0.27 29.41
N ASP A 60 -34.67 -0.22 30.73
CA ASP A 60 -33.55 0.04 31.61
C ASP A 60 -32.42 -0.93 31.22
N ASN A 61 -31.23 -0.41 30.99
CA ASN A 61 -30.01 -1.20 31.00
C ASN A 61 -29.07 -0.51 31.97
N ASP A 62 -28.81 -1.28 33.02
CA ASP A 62 -28.01 -0.99 34.17
C ASP A 62 -26.56 -0.64 33.82
N GLU A 63 -25.96 0.06 34.78
CA GLU A 63 -24.60 0.56 34.76
C GLU A 63 -23.59 -0.58 34.80
N ASP A 64 -22.69 -0.62 33.81
CA ASP A 64 -21.42 -1.33 33.93
C ASP A 64 -20.34 -0.32 34.34
N GLU A 65 -20.06 -0.34 35.63
CA GLU A 65 -18.94 0.27 36.32
C GLU A 65 -17.63 -0.44 35.88
N ILE A 66 -16.96 0.08 34.84
CA ILE A 66 -15.61 -0.36 34.47
C ILE A 66 -14.61 0.52 35.22
N LEU A 67 -14.07 -0.04 36.30
CA LEU A 67 -12.89 0.43 37.03
C LEU A 67 -11.68 0.52 36.07
N GLU A 68 -11.26 1.74 35.75
CA GLU A 68 -9.94 1.99 35.17
C GLU A 68 -8.86 1.77 36.23
N ASN A 69 -7.97 0.81 35.94
CA ASN A 69 -6.79 0.48 36.72
C ASN A 69 -5.58 1.12 36.02
N PRO A 70 -4.94 2.18 36.56
CA PRO A 70 -3.80 2.81 35.91
C PRO A 70 -2.51 2.22 36.49
N ASN A 71 -2.02 1.12 35.92
CA ASN A 71 -0.64 0.67 36.07
C ASN A 71 -0.33 -0.42 35.03
N GLY A 72 0.00 0.02 33.82
CA GLY A 72 0.61 -0.82 32.79
C GLY A 72 1.89 -0.15 32.34
N GLY A 73 3.00 -0.49 32.98
CA GLY A 73 4.33 -0.06 32.59
C GLY A 73 4.66 -0.59 31.19
N CYS A 74 5.06 0.32 30.32
CA CYS A 74 5.68 -0.02 29.05
C CYS A 74 7.17 -0.23 29.32
N ASP A 75 7.56 -1.46 29.62
CA ASP A 75 8.95 -1.87 29.52
C ASP A 75 9.30 -1.98 28.03
N ASP A 76 10.06 -1.00 27.53
CA ASP A 76 10.68 -1.01 26.21
C ASP A 76 11.81 -2.05 26.20
N ASP A 77 11.46 -3.32 25.98
CA ASP A 77 12.40 -4.35 25.56
C ASP A 77 12.87 -4.05 24.13
N SER A 78 13.90 -3.20 24.03
CA SER A 78 14.69 -3.01 22.81
C SER A 78 15.50 -4.29 22.55
N GLY A 79 14.83 -5.29 21.98
CA GLY A 79 15.43 -6.49 21.42
C GLY A 79 16.39 -6.13 20.29
N SER A 80 17.66 -5.96 20.67
CA SER A 80 18.81 -5.89 19.77
C SER A 80 18.87 -7.15 18.91
N PHE A 81 18.32 -7.09 17.69
CA PHE A 81 18.57 -8.09 16.66
C PHE A 81 20.00 -7.90 16.17
N GLY A 82 20.93 -8.54 16.88
CA GLY A 82 22.30 -8.77 16.43
C GLY A 82 22.27 -9.58 15.14
N SER A 83 22.33 -8.88 14.01
CA SER A 83 22.56 -9.49 12.70
C SER A 83 24.04 -9.88 12.64
N SER A 84 24.33 -11.08 13.14
CA SER A 84 25.62 -11.75 12.93
C SER A 84 25.73 -12.03 11.43
N ILE A 85 26.38 -11.10 10.74
CA ILE A 85 27.00 -11.36 9.44
C ILE A 85 28.08 -12.40 9.74
N VAL A 86 27.83 -13.62 9.29
CA VAL A 86 28.82 -14.68 9.27
C VAL A 86 29.83 -14.29 8.21
N ASP A 87 31.02 -13.89 8.64
CA ASP A 87 32.19 -13.75 7.79
C ASP A 87 32.47 -15.10 7.11
N VAL A 88 32.24 -15.15 5.80
CA VAL A 88 32.65 -16.28 4.95
C VAL A 88 34.09 -15.99 4.50
N ASP A 89 35.02 -16.14 5.44
CA ASP A 89 36.44 -16.21 5.13
C ASP A 89 36.86 -17.65 4.77
N ASP A 90 37.76 -17.72 3.79
CA ASP A 90 38.68 -18.82 3.49
C ASP A 90 38.11 -20.17 3.01
N ILE A 91 37.63 -20.20 1.76
CA ILE A 91 37.73 -21.42 0.95
C ILE A 91 39.14 -21.47 0.34
N LYS A 92 40.09 -22.02 1.11
CA LYS A 92 41.41 -22.44 0.61
C LYS A 92 41.21 -23.49 -0.50
N ALA A 93 41.62 -23.13 -1.71
CA ALA A 93 41.68 -24.05 -2.84
C ALA A 93 42.58 -25.26 -2.51
N SER A 94 41.96 -26.42 -2.33
CA SER A 94 42.64 -27.70 -2.21
C SER A 94 43.12 -28.14 -3.60
N THR A 95 44.40 -27.96 -3.87
CA THR A 95 45.10 -28.52 -5.02
C THR A 95 45.26 -30.03 -4.82
N THR A 96 44.26 -30.80 -5.25
CA THR A 96 44.37 -32.26 -5.33
C THR A 96 45.36 -32.67 -6.42
N SER A 97 46.58 -33.02 -6.01
CA SER A 97 47.61 -33.60 -6.88
C SER A 97 47.17 -34.97 -7.38
N GLY A 98 46.96 -35.11 -8.69
CA GLY A 98 46.62 -36.38 -9.32
C GLY A 98 47.76 -37.42 -9.28
N PRO A 99 47.45 -38.72 -9.44
CA PRO A 99 48.40 -39.80 -9.24
C PRO A 99 49.45 -39.85 -10.35
N ARG A 100 50.73 -39.78 -9.97
CA ARG A 100 51.90 -39.89 -10.85
C ARG A 100 52.07 -41.35 -11.31
N VAL A 101 51.60 -41.66 -12.52
CA VAL A 101 51.79 -42.97 -13.17
C VAL A 101 53.28 -43.17 -13.47
N LYS A 102 53.94 -44.05 -12.70
CA LYS A 102 55.32 -44.52 -12.97
C LYS A 102 55.26 -45.53 -14.12
N PHE A 103 55.76 -45.13 -15.30
CA PHE A 103 56.01 -46.08 -16.39
C PHE A 103 57.27 -46.89 -16.05
N ALA A 104 57.10 -48.20 -15.85
CA ALA A 104 58.21 -49.14 -15.81
C ALA A 104 58.85 -49.20 -17.21
N SER A 105 60.09 -48.74 -17.32
CA SER A 105 60.94 -48.92 -18.47
C SER A 105 61.33 -50.40 -18.58
N SER A 106 60.70 -51.12 -19.50
CA SER A 106 61.13 -52.47 -19.88
C SER A 106 62.38 -52.38 -20.76
N THR A 107 63.55 -52.33 -20.13
CA THR A 107 64.84 -52.63 -20.76
C THR A 107 64.93 -54.15 -20.94
N SER A 108 64.69 -54.63 -22.15
CA SER A 108 65.04 -56.01 -22.56
C SER A 108 66.23 -55.95 -23.53
N ASP A 109 67.37 -55.46 -23.05
CA ASP A 109 68.66 -55.66 -23.71
C ASP A 109 69.28 -56.94 -23.14
N GLY A 110 68.91 -58.07 -23.74
CA GLY A 110 69.65 -59.32 -23.58
C GLY A 110 70.86 -59.33 -24.53
N PRO A 111 72.04 -59.78 -24.11
CA PRO A 111 73.23 -59.81 -24.96
C PRO A 111 73.02 -60.78 -26.13
N ILE A 112 73.18 -60.28 -27.35
CA ILE A 112 73.28 -61.11 -28.56
C ILE A 112 74.59 -61.93 -28.44
N PRO A 113 74.54 -63.27 -28.40
CA PRO A 113 75.75 -64.08 -28.37
C PRO A 113 76.55 -63.89 -29.67
N PRO A 114 77.90 -63.93 -29.60
CA PRO A 114 78.74 -63.75 -30.77
C PRO A 114 78.52 -64.88 -31.79
N PRO A 115 78.62 -64.60 -33.11
CA PRO A 115 78.51 -65.63 -34.14
C PRO A 115 79.63 -66.64 -33.96
N SER A 116 79.25 -67.87 -33.56
CA SER A 116 80.16 -69.01 -33.52
C SER A 116 80.76 -69.26 -34.90
N SER A 117 82.07 -69.47 -34.90
CA SER A 117 83.01 -69.73 -36.00
C SER A 117 82.43 -70.29 -37.30
N PHE A 118 82.85 -69.66 -38.40
CA PHE A 118 82.53 -69.98 -39.80
C PHE A 118 83.09 -71.34 -40.32
N ASP A 119 83.77 -72.12 -39.48
CA ASP A 119 84.50 -73.33 -39.91
C ASP A 119 83.66 -74.62 -39.93
N ASP A 120 82.44 -74.62 -39.38
CA ASP A 120 81.51 -75.77 -39.44
C ASP A 120 80.57 -75.75 -40.67
N ALA A 121 80.94 -75.03 -41.73
CA ALA A 121 80.15 -74.96 -42.96
C ALA A 121 80.49 -76.04 -44.00
N LYS A 122 81.54 -76.85 -43.78
CA LYS A 122 82.04 -77.80 -44.79
C LYS A 122 81.53 -79.24 -44.68
N THR A 123 80.79 -79.58 -43.63
CA THR A 123 80.24 -80.94 -43.44
C THR A 123 78.76 -80.97 -43.06
N LYS A 124 78.06 -79.84 -43.16
CA LYS A 124 76.61 -79.82 -43.00
C LYS A 124 75.97 -80.52 -44.18
N THR A 125 75.23 -81.58 -43.89
CA THR A 125 74.51 -82.34 -44.89
C THR A 125 73.48 -81.43 -45.57
N LYS A 126 73.15 -81.71 -46.84
CA LYS A 126 72.18 -80.92 -47.61
C LYS A 126 70.86 -80.72 -46.86
N GLU A 127 70.49 -81.68 -46.02
CA GLU A 127 69.29 -81.66 -45.18
C GLU A 127 69.39 -80.64 -44.03
N GLU A 128 70.54 -80.53 -43.34
CA GLU A 128 70.76 -79.53 -42.29
C GLU A 128 70.79 -78.09 -42.84
N LEU A 129 71.35 -77.89 -44.04
CA LEU A 129 71.32 -76.61 -44.74
C LEU A 129 69.89 -76.22 -45.14
N LEU A 130 69.08 -77.17 -45.61
CA LEU A 130 67.67 -76.93 -45.92
C LEU A 130 66.84 -76.64 -44.66
N ALA A 131 67.12 -77.33 -43.55
CA ALA A 131 66.50 -77.04 -42.25
C ALA A 131 66.85 -75.63 -41.75
N MET A 132 68.12 -75.23 -41.84
CA MET A 132 68.56 -73.88 -41.44
C MET A 132 67.96 -72.78 -42.34
N VAL A 133 67.82 -73.02 -43.64
CA VAL A 133 67.13 -72.10 -44.57
C VAL A 133 65.63 -72.03 -44.25
N SER A 134 65.00 -73.15 -43.86
CA SER A 134 63.60 -73.19 -43.41
C SER A 134 63.41 -72.38 -42.13
N ASP A 135 64.25 -72.58 -41.12
CA ASP A 135 64.21 -71.85 -39.84
C ASP A 135 64.47 -70.34 -40.04
N LEU A 136 65.43 -69.98 -40.89
CA LEU A 136 65.67 -68.57 -41.25
C LEU A 136 64.46 -67.97 -41.97
N ARG A 137 63.81 -68.71 -42.86
CA ARG A 137 62.61 -68.26 -43.57
C ARG A 137 61.44 -68.09 -42.61
N GLU A 138 61.24 -69.02 -41.68
CA GLU A 138 60.20 -68.97 -40.66
C GLU A 138 60.44 -67.83 -39.65
N GLY A 139 61.68 -67.64 -39.21
CA GLY A 139 62.09 -66.51 -38.38
C GLY A 139 61.88 -65.16 -39.08
N LEU A 140 62.20 -65.06 -40.38
CA LEU A 140 61.97 -63.85 -41.16
C LEU A 140 60.47 -63.58 -41.35
N LEU A 141 59.66 -64.61 -41.59
CA LEU A 141 58.19 -64.49 -41.62
C LEU A 141 57.65 -64.00 -40.27
N LYS A 142 58.11 -64.58 -39.15
CA LYS A 142 57.71 -64.17 -37.80
C LYS A 142 58.07 -62.70 -37.53
N VAL A 143 59.30 -62.26 -37.83
CA VAL A 143 59.71 -60.85 -37.69
C VAL A 143 58.85 -59.94 -38.56
N THR A 144 58.45 -60.38 -39.75
CA THR A 144 57.57 -59.60 -40.63
C THR A 144 56.16 -59.47 -40.05
N VAL A 145 55.61 -60.56 -39.50
CA VAL A 145 54.31 -60.57 -38.80
C VAL A 145 54.37 -59.71 -37.53
N ASP A 146 55.42 -59.85 -36.72
CA ASP A 146 55.61 -59.06 -35.50
C ASP A 146 55.73 -57.57 -35.84
N ARG A 147 56.52 -57.21 -36.86
CA ARG A 147 56.64 -55.81 -37.31
C ARG A 147 55.33 -55.23 -37.85
N THR A 148 54.49 -56.03 -38.52
CA THR A 148 53.18 -55.57 -38.99
C THR A 148 52.19 -55.42 -37.83
N SER A 149 52.15 -56.35 -36.88
CA SER A 149 51.32 -56.24 -35.67
C SER A 149 51.75 -55.05 -34.78
N GLU A 150 53.05 -54.80 -34.67
CA GLU A 150 53.59 -53.65 -33.94
C GLU A 150 53.21 -52.33 -34.62
N ARG A 151 53.26 -52.25 -35.96
CA ARG A 151 52.77 -51.07 -36.70
C ARG A 151 51.29 -50.81 -36.42
N VAL A 152 50.47 -51.85 -36.30
CA VAL A 152 49.04 -51.71 -35.95
C VAL A 152 48.88 -51.21 -34.51
N LEU A 153 49.65 -51.76 -33.56
CA LEU A 153 49.63 -51.32 -32.16
C LEU A 153 50.09 -49.86 -32.02
N ARG A 154 51.15 -49.45 -32.70
CA ARG A 154 51.64 -48.06 -32.72
C ARG A 154 50.57 -47.12 -33.28
N LYS A 155 49.94 -47.46 -34.41
CA LYS A 155 48.81 -46.69 -34.97
C LYS A 155 47.62 -46.61 -34.02
N LYS A 156 47.30 -47.69 -33.31
CA LYS A 156 46.22 -47.70 -32.30
C LYS A 156 46.56 -46.79 -31.11
N LYS A 157 47.80 -46.84 -30.62
CA LYS A 157 48.28 -45.99 -29.52
C LYS A 157 48.30 -44.52 -29.92
N GLU A 158 48.78 -44.21 -31.12
CA GLU A 158 48.77 -42.86 -31.69
C GLU A 158 47.34 -42.30 -31.82
N LYS A 159 46.39 -43.08 -32.37
CA LYS A 159 44.97 -42.70 -32.42
C LYS A 159 44.40 -42.43 -31.02
N ASN A 160 44.76 -43.25 -30.03
CA ASN A 160 44.29 -43.05 -28.66
C ASN A 160 44.90 -41.78 -28.02
N MET A 161 46.20 -41.53 -28.24
CA MET A 161 46.86 -40.30 -27.80
C MET A 161 46.23 -39.05 -28.41
N ILE A 162 45.93 -39.07 -29.72
CA ILE A 162 45.23 -37.97 -30.41
C ILE A 162 43.83 -37.77 -29.83
N LYS A 163 43.10 -38.86 -29.53
CA LYS A 163 41.77 -38.77 -28.91
C LYS A 163 41.84 -38.12 -27.51
N MET A 164 42.79 -38.54 -26.68
CA MET A 164 43.01 -37.94 -25.36
C MET A 164 43.41 -36.47 -25.45
N ALA A 165 44.29 -36.10 -26.39
CA ALA A 165 44.68 -34.71 -26.60
C ALA A 165 43.49 -33.83 -27.02
N LYS A 166 42.62 -34.33 -27.91
CA LYS A 166 41.37 -33.64 -28.28
C LYS A 166 40.42 -33.49 -27.10
N GLU A 167 40.26 -34.53 -26.29
CA GLU A 167 39.40 -34.49 -25.12
C GLU A 167 39.93 -33.51 -24.07
N LEU A 168 41.24 -33.48 -23.82
CA LEU A 168 41.87 -32.50 -22.93
C LEU A 168 41.70 -31.07 -23.44
N SER A 169 41.83 -30.85 -24.76
CA SER A 169 41.63 -29.53 -25.37
C SER A 169 40.18 -29.04 -25.27
N MET A 170 39.19 -29.93 -25.46
CA MET A 170 37.78 -29.58 -25.24
C MET A 170 37.52 -29.25 -23.77
N ARG A 171 38.04 -30.07 -22.84
CA ARG A 171 37.90 -29.80 -21.40
C ARG A 171 38.56 -28.49 -20.98
N SER A 172 39.72 -28.13 -21.55
CA SER A 172 40.35 -26.84 -21.26
C SER A 172 39.53 -25.66 -21.77
N ALA A 173 38.92 -25.78 -22.95
CA ALA A 173 38.03 -24.74 -23.48
C ALA A 173 36.78 -24.56 -22.60
N ASP A 174 36.17 -25.68 -22.18
CA ASP A 174 35.02 -25.66 -21.26
C ASP A 174 35.37 -25.03 -19.90
N LEU A 175 36.57 -25.27 -19.38
CA LEU A 175 37.03 -24.66 -18.13
C LEU A 175 37.20 -23.13 -18.27
N ILE A 176 37.80 -22.67 -19.37
CA ILE A 176 37.96 -21.23 -19.64
C ILE A 176 36.60 -20.53 -19.74
N GLU A 177 35.61 -21.14 -20.41
CA GLU A 177 34.27 -20.58 -20.50
C GLU A 177 33.58 -20.54 -19.13
N LYS A 178 33.75 -21.57 -18.29
CA LYS A 178 33.23 -21.56 -16.92
C LYS A 178 33.89 -20.51 -16.04
N GLU A 179 35.20 -20.28 -16.17
CA GLU A 179 35.89 -19.21 -15.44
C GLU A 179 35.36 -17.83 -15.84
N LYS A 180 35.10 -17.62 -17.14
CA LYS A 180 34.45 -16.40 -17.62
C LYS A 180 33.06 -16.21 -17.00
N GLN A 181 32.23 -17.25 -16.95
CA GLN A 181 30.92 -17.18 -16.30
C GLN A 181 31.02 -16.91 -14.79
N ILE A 182 32.01 -17.49 -14.10
CA ILE A 182 32.26 -17.23 -12.67
C ILE A 182 32.61 -15.76 -12.46
N THR A 183 33.50 -15.19 -13.27
CA THR A 183 33.87 -13.76 -13.15
C THR A 183 32.71 -12.81 -13.46
N GLU A 184 31.85 -13.15 -14.42
CA GLU A 184 30.62 -12.40 -14.71
C GLU A 184 29.60 -12.49 -13.55
N LEU A 185 29.43 -13.67 -12.96
CA LEU A 185 28.59 -13.85 -11.78
C LEU A 185 29.15 -13.10 -10.56
N GLN A 186 30.48 -13.03 -10.41
CA GLN A 186 31.12 -12.26 -9.35
C GLN A 186 30.90 -10.75 -9.53
N SER A 187 31.04 -10.21 -10.75
CA SER A 187 30.82 -8.78 -11.00
C SER A 187 29.35 -8.36 -10.85
N THR A 188 28.41 -9.21 -11.27
CA THR A 188 26.98 -8.97 -11.05
C THR A 188 26.62 -9.04 -9.56
N ASN A 189 27.23 -9.96 -8.79
CA ASN A 189 27.02 -10.04 -7.35
C ASN A 189 27.56 -8.80 -6.61
N THR A 190 28.72 -8.27 -7.01
CA THR A 190 29.26 -7.03 -6.41
C THR A 190 28.42 -5.80 -6.76
N ASP A 191 27.90 -5.69 -7.99
CA ASP A 191 26.95 -4.64 -8.38
C ASP A 191 25.67 -4.71 -7.56
N LEU A 192 25.07 -5.90 -7.44
CA LEU A 192 23.86 -6.11 -6.63
C LEU A 192 24.09 -5.78 -5.15
N ALA A 193 25.23 -6.18 -4.58
CA ALA A 193 25.60 -5.80 -3.21
C ALA A 193 25.80 -4.30 -3.03
N GLY A 194 26.28 -3.60 -4.07
CA GLY A 194 26.36 -2.13 -4.10
C GLY A 194 24.99 -1.47 -4.10
N ARG A 195 24.08 -1.92 -4.97
CA ARG A 195 22.69 -1.44 -5.03
C ARG A 195 21.93 -1.71 -3.73
N LEU A 196 22.14 -2.87 -3.11
CA LEU A 196 21.53 -3.20 -1.81
C LEU A 196 22.01 -2.24 -0.71
N ARG A 197 23.30 -1.94 -0.66
CA ARG A 197 23.84 -0.96 0.31
C ARG A 197 23.29 0.45 0.09
N SER A 198 23.22 0.90 -1.17
CA SER A 198 22.68 2.22 -1.51
C SER A 198 21.20 2.35 -1.16
N THR A 199 20.39 1.34 -1.48
CA THR A 199 18.95 1.33 -1.14
C THR A 199 18.72 1.26 0.37
N LYS A 200 19.53 0.49 1.10
CA LYS A 200 19.49 0.47 2.58
C LYS A 200 19.79 1.85 3.17
N GLN A 201 20.83 2.52 2.69
CA GLN A 201 21.18 3.88 3.14
C GLN A 201 20.08 4.90 2.81
N GLN A 202 19.45 4.80 1.63
CA GLN A 202 18.31 5.64 1.26
C GLN A 202 17.11 5.42 2.21
N LEU A 203 16.84 4.17 2.59
CA LEU A 203 15.78 3.83 3.53
C LEU A 203 16.06 4.39 4.93
N GLU A 204 17.30 4.26 5.42
CA GLU A 204 17.72 4.82 6.71
C GLU A 204 17.59 6.36 6.74
N ASN A 205 18.03 7.04 5.68
CA ASN A 205 17.89 8.50 5.56
C ASN A 205 16.42 8.93 5.52
N LEU A 206 15.58 8.22 4.77
CA LEU A 206 14.15 8.51 4.68
C LEU A 206 13.43 8.24 6.02
N SER A 207 13.82 7.17 6.72
CA SER A 207 13.32 6.87 8.07
C SER A 207 13.71 7.96 9.08
N GLU A 208 14.95 8.44 9.05
CA GLU A 208 15.40 9.51 9.95
C GLU A 208 14.67 10.83 9.65
N ASN A 209 14.48 11.17 8.37
CA ASN A 209 13.70 12.33 7.97
C ASN A 209 12.25 12.26 8.48
N HIS A 210 11.58 11.11 8.35
CA HIS A 210 10.22 10.96 8.88
C HIS A 210 10.17 11.02 10.40
N ARG A 211 11.18 10.49 11.09
CA ARG A 211 11.28 10.62 12.55
C ARG A 211 11.44 12.08 12.98
N GLN A 212 12.26 12.83 12.27
CA GLN A 212 12.43 14.26 12.52
C GLN A 212 11.14 15.05 12.25
N GLU A 213 10.47 14.79 11.12
CA GLU A 213 9.19 15.43 10.78
C GLU A 213 8.11 15.11 11.84
N ALA A 214 8.03 13.86 12.31
CA ALA A 214 7.11 13.48 13.38
C ALA A 214 7.40 14.24 14.68
N ASN A 215 8.67 14.38 15.06
CA ASN A 215 9.06 15.15 16.24
C ASN A 215 8.69 16.64 16.11
N ASP A 216 8.90 17.24 14.93
CA ASP A 216 8.54 18.63 14.66
C ASP A 216 7.02 18.83 14.76
N ARG A 217 6.22 17.89 14.22
CA ARG A 217 4.76 17.91 14.34
C ARG A 217 4.28 17.73 15.77
N HIS A 218 4.92 16.86 16.55
CA HIS A 218 4.60 16.70 17.96
C HIS A 218 4.90 17.97 18.76
N ALA A 219 6.01 18.65 18.47
CA ALA A 219 6.34 19.95 19.07
C ALA A 219 5.31 21.03 18.68
N GLU A 220 4.88 21.07 17.41
CA GLU A 220 3.83 21.99 16.93
C GLU A 220 2.49 21.76 17.66
N ILE A 221 2.06 20.50 17.78
CA ILE A 221 0.83 20.13 18.50
C ILE A 221 0.92 20.54 19.97
N ALA A 222 2.05 20.28 20.63
CA ALA A 222 2.26 20.68 22.03
C ALA A 222 2.16 22.21 22.19
N ALA A 223 2.77 22.99 21.28
CA ALA A 223 2.67 24.44 21.29
C ALA A 223 1.23 24.95 21.08
N LEU A 224 0.47 24.32 20.17
CA LEU A 224 -0.94 24.64 19.95
C LEU A 224 -1.82 24.32 21.17
N GLN A 225 -1.56 23.21 21.86
CA GLN A 225 -2.27 22.85 23.08
C GLN A 225 -2.05 23.88 24.19
N VAL A 226 -0.82 24.39 24.34
CA VAL A 226 -0.52 25.46 25.32
C VAL A 226 -1.31 26.72 24.98
N ARG A 227 -1.29 27.18 23.72
CA ARG A 227 -2.07 28.37 23.29
C ARG A 227 -3.56 28.20 23.49
N TYR A 228 -4.09 27.01 23.24
CA TYR A 228 -5.50 26.71 23.47
C TYR A 228 -5.86 26.84 24.96
N ARG A 229 -5.04 26.28 25.85
CA ARG A 229 -5.25 26.40 27.31
C ARG A 229 -5.18 27.85 27.79
N GLU A 230 -4.23 28.64 27.27
CA GLU A 230 -4.13 30.07 27.56
C GLU A 230 -5.39 30.83 27.11
N SER A 231 -5.91 30.51 25.92
CA SER A 231 -7.15 31.10 25.40
C SER A 231 -8.37 30.73 26.25
N CYS A 232 -8.49 29.47 26.67
CA CYS A 232 -9.54 29.03 27.59
C CYS A 232 -9.47 29.81 28.92
N ALA A 233 -8.29 29.89 29.53
CA ALA A 233 -8.09 30.65 30.77
C ALA A 233 -8.46 32.13 30.63
N ALA A 234 -8.12 32.76 29.49
CA ALA A 234 -8.50 34.13 29.18
C ALA A 234 -10.01 34.31 29.05
N HIS A 235 -10.70 33.39 28.36
CA HIS A 235 -12.16 33.41 28.24
C HIS A 235 -12.86 33.18 29.59
N ASP A 236 -12.40 32.23 30.39
CA ASP A 236 -12.96 31.96 31.72
C ASP A 236 -12.83 33.19 32.64
N SER A 237 -11.68 33.87 32.58
CA SER A 237 -11.46 35.13 33.29
C SER A 237 -12.44 36.23 32.83
N LEU A 238 -12.67 36.36 31.52
CA LEU A 238 -13.63 37.32 30.96
C LEU A 238 -15.08 37.00 31.39
N VAL A 239 -15.47 35.73 31.34
CA VAL A 239 -16.80 35.27 31.79
C VAL A 239 -17.00 35.56 33.27
N ALA A 240 -15.98 35.31 34.11
CA ALA A 240 -16.04 35.64 35.53
C ALA A 240 -16.20 37.16 35.77
N GLN A 241 -15.49 37.99 35.00
CA GLN A 241 -15.63 39.45 35.06
C GLN A 241 -17.04 39.92 34.64
N LEU A 242 -17.56 39.39 33.54
CA LEU A 242 -18.91 39.72 33.05
C LEU A 242 -19.98 39.29 34.05
N ASN A 243 -19.87 38.10 34.64
CA ASN A 243 -20.80 37.62 35.65
C ASN A 243 -20.78 38.50 36.90
N SER A 244 -19.59 38.91 37.36
CA SER A 244 -19.44 39.85 38.49
C SER A 244 -20.07 41.22 38.17
N SER A 245 -19.80 41.77 36.98
CA SER A 245 -20.38 43.04 36.53
C SER A 245 -21.91 42.97 36.43
N ASN A 246 -22.45 41.88 35.87
CA ASN A 246 -23.89 41.67 35.74
C ASN A 246 -24.56 41.51 37.11
N ALA A 247 -23.94 40.78 38.05
CA ALA A 247 -24.43 40.67 39.42
C ALA A 247 -24.55 42.05 40.10
N LEU A 248 -23.53 42.91 39.93
CA LEU A 248 -23.57 44.29 40.44
C LEU A 248 -24.68 45.12 39.80
N GLN A 249 -24.91 44.98 38.49
CA GLN A 249 -26.00 45.67 37.78
C GLN A 249 -27.38 45.20 38.24
N CYS A 250 -27.56 43.88 38.44
CA CYS A 250 -28.80 43.32 38.98
C CYS A 250 -29.08 43.84 40.40
N ASP A 251 -28.06 43.89 41.25
CA ASP A 251 -28.19 44.43 42.62
C ASP A 251 -28.55 45.92 42.61
N GLU A 252 -27.94 46.70 41.72
CA GLU A 252 -28.26 48.12 41.55
C GLU A 252 -29.70 48.33 41.05
N LEU A 253 -30.14 47.57 40.04
CA LEU A 253 -31.53 47.61 39.57
C LEU A 253 -32.50 47.20 40.67
N ARG A 254 -32.15 46.19 41.47
CA ARG A 254 -32.95 45.76 42.62
C ARG A 254 -33.07 46.86 43.67
N ARG A 255 -31.97 47.57 43.99
CA ARG A 255 -32.00 48.73 44.89
C ARG A 255 -32.89 49.84 44.35
N ARG A 256 -32.76 50.19 43.07
CA ARG A 256 -33.60 51.21 42.42
C ARG A 256 -35.08 50.84 42.43
N ALA A 257 -35.42 49.58 42.16
CA ALA A 257 -36.78 49.09 42.22
C ALA A 257 -37.37 49.24 43.64
N LEU A 258 -36.62 48.84 44.67
CA LEU A 258 -37.04 49.01 46.07
C LEU A 258 -37.21 50.48 46.46
N THR A 259 -36.30 51.37 46.05
CA THR A 259 -36.44 52.81 46.29
C THR A 259 -37.69 53.37 45.62
N ALA A 260 -37.95 53.00 44.36
CA ALA A 260 -39.14 53.43 43.64
C ALA A 260 -40.44 52.90 44.29
N GLU A 261 -40.44 51.69 44.83
CA GLU A 261 -41.56 51.14 45.62
C GLU A 261 -41.79 51.95 46.89
N LEU A 262 -40.74 52.27 47.66
CA LEU A 262 -40.85 53.08 48.87
C LEU A 262 -41.31 54.52 48.58
N GLU A 263 -40.85 55.13 47.48
CA GLU A 263 -41.32 56.44 47.03
C GLU A 263 -42.79 56.39 46.58
N SER A 264 -43.19 55.35 45.87
CA SER A 264 -44.59 55.11 45.49
C SER A 264 -45.48 54.99 46.73
N ASP A 265 -45.04 54.20 47.73
CA ASP A 265 -45.75 54.04 48.99
C ASP A 265 -45.81 55.34 49.79
N LYS A 266 -44.74 56.13 49.81
CA LYS A 266 -44.74 57.48 50.41
C LYS A 266 -45.77 58.38 49.74
N LEU A 267 -45.81 58.42 48.40
CA LEU A 267 -46.79 59.19 47.64
C LEU A 267 -48.22 58.70 47.90
N ARG A 268 -48.43 57.38 48.01
CA ARG A 268 -49.74 56.80 48.37
C ARG A 268 -50.19 57.26 49.75
N VAL A 269 -49.29 57.28 50.74
CA VAL A 269 -49.58 57.78 52.10
C VAL A 269 -49.89 59.28 52.08
N GLU A 270 -49.13 60.09 51.35
CA GLU A 270 -49.39 61.53 51.22
C GLU A 270 -50.73 61.82 50.53
N LEU A 271 -51.08 61.05 49.49
CA LEU A 271 -52.34 61.17 48.77
C LEU A 271 -53.53 60.74 49.64
N ALA A 272 -53.38 59.66 50.42
CA ALA A 272 -54.36 59.26 51.43
C ALA A 272 -54.55 60.36 52.50
N ARG A 273 -53.45 60.95 52.98
CA ARG A 273 -53.48 62.06 53.96
C ARG A 273 -54.20 63.29 53.42
N LEU A 274 -53.92 63.70 52.18
CA LEU A 274 -54.60 64.81 51.52
C LEU A 274 -56.09 64.51 51.29
N GLY A 275 -56.43 63.29 50.90
CA GLY A 275 -57.81 62.83 50.76
C GLY A 275 -58.61 62.94 52.07
N MET A 276 -58.01 62.53 53.20
CA MET A 276 -58.62 62.68 54.54
C MET A 276 -58.86 64.14 54.93
N LYS A 277 -58.00 65.07 54.48
CA LYS A 277 -58.14 66.50 54.80
C LYS A 277 -59.21 67.21 53.94
N GLY A 278 -59.46 66.73 52.72
CA GLY A 278 -60.40 67.36 51.78
C GLY A 278 -61.86 66.93 51.94
N ASN A 279 -62.12 65.68 52.34
CA ASN A 279 -63.49 65.18 52.57
C ASN A 279 -63.48 63.89 53.44
N PRO A 280 -63.60 63.99 54.78
CA PRO A 280 -63.34 62.86 55.68
C PRO A 280 -64.30 61.69 55.51
N GLU A 281 -65.55 61.92 55.08
CA GLU A 281 -66.55 60.87 54.89
C GLU A 281 -66.31 60.00 53.65
N LYS A 282 -65.59 60.49 52.64
CA LYS A 282 -65.29 59.72 51.40
C LYS A 282 -63.85 59.18 51.35
N ALA A 283 -63.00 59.61 52.28
CA ALA A 283 -61.59 59.24 52.30
C ALA A 283 -61.37 57.76 52.62
N GLY A 284 -62.21 57.16 53.46
CA GLY A 284 -62.13 55.74 53.82
C GLY A 284 -62.31 54.82 52.61
N ASP A 285 -63.27 55.12 51.73
CA ASP A 285 -63.54 54.31 50.53
C ASP A 285 -62.48 54.50 49.45
N ALA A 286 -61.94 55.71 49.30
CA ALA A 286 -60.86 55.99 48.36
C ALA A 286 -59.58 55.22 48.73
N VAL A 287 -59.17 55.22 50.00
CA VAL A 287 -57.99 54.49 50.50
C VAL A 287 -58.19 52.98 50.40
N LYS A 288 -59.39 52.48 50.72
CA LYS A 288 -59.70 51.04 50.61
C LYS A 288 -59.68 50.56 49.16
N LYS A 289 -60.06 51.42 48.20
CA LYS A 289 -59.97 51.14 46.76
C LYS A 289 -58.52 51.13 46.28
N THR A 290 -57.68 52.10 46.64
CA THR A 290 -56.26 52.09 46.25
C THR A 290 -55.48 50.93 46.87
N ILE A 291 -55.76 50.53 48.11
CA ILE A 291 -55.15 49.33 48.73
C ILE A 291 -55.61 48.05 48.03
N LYS A 292 -56.88 47.97 47.61
CA LYS A 292 -57.40 46.81 46.88
C LYS A 292 -56.87 46.72 45.44
N ASP A 293 -56.69 47.86 44.76
CA ASP A 293 -56.13 47.94 43.42
C ASP A 293 -54.60 47.72 43.40
N SER A 294 -53.91 47.89 44.53
CA SER A 294 -52.46 47.60 44.68
C SER A 294 -52.16 46.22 45.29
N GLY A 295 -53.06 45.67 46.11
CA GLY A 295 -53.02 44.28 46.61
C GLY A 295 -53.49 43.24 45.59
N ALA A 296 -54.21 43.67 44.54
CA ALA A 296 -54.29 42.96 43.28
C ALA A 296 -52.95 43.11 42.54
N GLY A 297 -51.88 42.65 43.19
CA GLY A 297 -50.61 42.40 42.54
C GLY A 297 -50.95 41.62 41.28
N ALA A 298 -50.75 42.27 40.15
CA ALA A 298 -50.70 41.60 38.88
C ALA A 298 -49.77 40.43 39.14
N LYS A 299 -50.34 39.22 39.23
CA LYS A 299 -49.65 37.99 38.91
C LYS A 299 -49.31 38.17 37.44
N PHE A 300 -48.33 39.02 37.19
CA PHE A 300 -47.76 39.26 35.89
C PHE A 300 -47.22 37.89 35.57
N ASP A 301 -47.88 37.25 34.62
CA ASP A 301 -47.74 35.86 34.25
C ASP A 301 -46.39 35.69 33.51
N THR A 302 -45.30 36.13 34.16
CA THR A 302 -43.92 36.05 33.67
C THR A 302 -43.56 34.58 33.45
N LYS A 303 -44.09 33.69 34.30
CA LYS A 303 -43.86 32.25 34.19
C LYS A 303 -44.33 31.65 32.85
N THR A 304 -45.45 32.12 32.29
CA THR A 304 -45.96 31.61 31.00
C THR A 304 -45.28 32.27 29.82
N ARG A 305 -44.96 33.57 29.91
CA ARG A 305 -44.25 34.30 28.84
C ARG A 305 -42.78 33.90 28.71
N ASP A 306 -42.11 33.59 29.82
CA ASP A 306 -40.71 33.17 29.82
C ASP A 306 -40.55 31.72 29.39
N ALA A 307 -41.50 30.84 29.74
CA ALA A 307 -41.50 29.45 29.27
C ALA A 307 -41.67 29.36 27.74
N ALA A 308 -42.54 30.18 27.15
CA ALA A 308 -42.73 30.25 25.70
C ALA A 308 -41.44 30.73 24.99
N LYS A 309 -40.79 31.77 25.52
CA LYS A 309 -39.51 32.26 24.96
C LYS A 309 -38.38 31.23 25.07
N ILE A 310 -38.29 30.51 26.18
CA ILE A 310 -37.27 29.46 26.35
C ILE A 310 -37.51 28.29 25.37
N ALA A 311 -38.78 27.94 25.12
CA ALA A 311 -39.13 26.92 24.13
C ALA A 311 -38.77 27.35 22.70
N GLU A 312 -39.00 28.63 22.37
CA GLU A 312 -38.67 29.19 21.06
C GLU A 312 -37.15 29.25 20.82
N ILE A 313 -36.37 29.70 21.80
CA ILE A 313 -34.88 29.72 21.72
C ILE A 313 -34.31 28.31 21.55
N ARG A 314 -34.87 27.30 22.26
CA ARG A 314 -34.45 25.90 22.10
C ARG A 314 -34.76 25.35 20.71
N ARG A 315 -35.90 25.74 20.12
CA ARG A 315 -36.27 25.32 18.76
C ARG A 315 -35.31 25.93 17.74
N GLU A 316 -35.03 27.22 17.87
CA GLU A 316 -34.13 27.94 16.98
C GLU A 316 -32.68 27.41 17.06
N SER A 317 -32.21 27.07 18.27
CA SER A 317 -30.89 26.49 18.47
C SER A 317 -30.76 25.08 17.88
N ARG A 318 -31.82 24.27 17.96
CA ARG A 318 -31.84 22.92 17.37
C ARG A 318 -31.81 22.98 15.84
N GLU A 319 -32.52 23.92 15.22
CA GLU A 319 -32.49 24.10 13.77
C GLU A 319 -31.12 24.56 13.26
N ARG A 320 -30.46 25.50 13.96
CA ARG A 320 -29.09 25.91 13.62
C ARG A 320 -28.09 24.76 13.76
N PHE A 321 -28.15 24.00 14.85
CA PHE A 321 -27.29 22.82 15.05
C PHE A 321 -27.45 21.79 13.92
N TRP A 322 -28.67 21.55 13.45
CA TRP A 322 -28.91 20.65 12.32
C TRP A 322 -28.42 21.21 10.98
N GLN A 323 -28.50 22.52 10.76
CA GLN A 323 -27.96 23.13 9.54
C GLN A 323 -26.43 23.12 9.52
N ASP A 324 -25.78 23.44 10.63
CA ASP A 324 -24.33 23.40 10.74
C ASP A 324 -23.84 21.95 10.70
N GLY A 325 -24.50 21.05 11.44
CA GLY A 325 -24.23 19.61 11.41
C GLY A 325 -24.34 19.01 10.01
N LYS A 326 -25.33 19.45 9.20
CA LYS A 326 -25.42 19.03 7.78
C LYS A 326 -24.19 19.47 6.98
N ARG A 327 -23.71 20.71 7.14
CA ARG A 327 -22.52 21.20 6.43
C ARG A 327 -21.28 20.38 6.80
N TYR A 328 -21.09 20.07 8.07
CA TYR A 328 -19.99 19.22 8.53
C TYR A 328 -20.13 17.79 7.98
N MET A 329 -21.32 17.20 8.06
CA MET A 329 -21.57 15.85 7.53
C MET A 329 -21.34 15.79 6.00
N PHE A 330 -21.78 16.79 5.25
CA PHE A 330 -21.51 16.89 3.81
C PHE A 330 -20.01 17.06 3.53
N GLY A 331 -19.32 17.90 4.29
CA GLY A 331 -17.87 18.07 4.18
C GLY A 331 -17.12 16.76 4.44
N LEU A 332 -17.49 16.05 5.50
CA LEU A 332 -16.86 14.78 5.89
C LEU A 332 -17.12 13.67 4.86
N LEU A 333 -18.34 13.61 4.30
CA LEU A 333 -18.69 12.68 3.23
C LEU A 333 -17.92 13.01 1.94
N LEU A 334 -17.72 14.30 1.63
CA LEU A 334 -16.92 14.74 0.49
C LEU A 334 -15.43 14.40 0.65
N VAL A 335 -14.86 14.60 1.84
CA VAL A 335 -13.47 14.21 2.15
C VAL A 335 -13.28 12.70 2.02
N MET A 336 -14.18 11.89 2.60
CA MET A 336 -14.13 10.43 2.45
C MET A 336 -14.26 10.00 0.98
N LEU A 337 -15.11 10.67 0.20
CA LEU A 337 -15.27 10.37 -1.22
C LEU A 337 -13.99 10.73 -2.02
N ILE A 338 -13.33 11.84 -1.69
CA ILE A 338 -12.04 12.22 -2.29
C ILE A 338 -10.97 11.19 -1.94
N GLU A 339 -10.86 10.76 -0.68
CA GLU A 339 -9.90 9.72 -0.29
C GLU A 339 -10.15 8.40 -1.05
N ILE A 340 -11.40 7.94 -1.15
CA ILE A 340 -11.75 6.74 -1.92
C ILE A 340 -11.37 6.88 -3.40
N LEU A 341 -11.54 8.07 -3.99
CA LEU A 341 -11.13 8.35 -5.36
C LEU A 341 -9.60 8.34 -5.51
N LEU A 342 -8.86 8.99 -4.59
CA LEU A 342 -7.39 9.04 -4.60
C LEU A 342 -6.77 7.65 -4.42
N TYR A 343 -7.17 6.92 -3.37
CA TYR A 343 -6.69 5.56 -3.12
C TYR A 343 -7.06 4.62 -4.27
N GLY A 344 -8.31 4.68 -4.76
CA GLY A 344 -8.71 3.82 -5.88
C GLY A 344 -7.96 4.14 -7.18
N ASN A 345 -7.50 5.38 -7.38
CA ASN A 345 -6.72 5.75 -8.57
C ASN A 345 -5.29 5.20 -8.46
N MET A 346 -4.65 5.32 -7.28
CA MET A 346 -3.31 4.77 -7.03
C MET A 346 -3.25 3.25 -7.27
N TYR A 347 -4.27 2.50 -6.84
CA TYR A 347 -4.32 1.05 -7.06
C TYR A 347 -4.88 0.65 -8.43
N GLY A 348 -5.16 1.61 -9.31
CA GLY A 348 -5.71 1.36 -10.65
C GLY A 348 -7.13 0.77 -10.65
N PHE A 349 -7.84 0.80 -9.51
CA PHE A 349 -9.22 0.31 -9.38
C PHE A 349 -10.19 1.08 -10.28
N TRP A 350 -9.96 2.38 -10.46
CA TRP A 350 -10.81 3.24 -11.29
C TRP A 350 -10.46 3.23 -12.78
N SER A 351 -9.48 2.45 -13.20
CA SER A 351 -9.24 2.27 -14.62
C SER A 351 -10.41 1.53 -15.28
N PHE A 352 -10.82 1.97 -16.47
CA PHE A 352 -11.86 1.27 -17.23
C PHE A 352 -11.51 -0.22 -17.43
N ASP A 353 -10.23 -0.56 -17.55
CA ASP A 353 -9.77 -1.95 -17.63
C ASP A 353 -10.14 -2.76 -16.36
N GLY A 354 -9.85 -2.20 -15.18
CA GLY A 354 -10.15 -2.84 -13.89
C GLY A 354 -11.65 -2.90 -13.57
N LEU A 355 -12.42 -1.89 -13.98
CA LEU A 355 -13.88 -1.88 -13.82
C LEU A 355 -14.58 -2.89 -14.72
N CYS A 356 -13.99 -3.20 -15.89
CA CYS A 356 -14.52 -4.15 -16.87
C CYS A 356 -14.00 -5.58 -16.68
N ALA A 357 -13.14 -5.81 -15.68
CA ALA A 357 -12.64 -7.13 -15.36
C ALA A 357 -13.74 -8.05 -14.76
N PRO A 358 -13.66 -9.37 -14.97
CA PRO A 358 -14.59 -10.35 -14.37
C PRO A 358 -14.42 -10.49 -12.86
N CYS A 359 -13.25 -10.13 -12.32
CA CYS A 359 -12.88 -10.17 -10.91
C CYS A 359 -12.17 -8.89 -10.50
N ARG A 360 -12.19 -8.59 -9.19
CA ARG A 360 -11.41 -7.51 -8.59
C ARG A 360 -9.91 -7.73 -8.88
N PRO A 361 -9.17 -6.75 -9.42
CA PRO A 361 -7.71 -6.85 -9.56
C PRO A 361 -7.04 -7.20 -8.23
N GLY A 362 -6.02 -8.06 -8.28
CA GLY A 362 -5.34 -8.65 -7.12
C GLY A 362 -6.01 -9.90 -6.55
N LYS A 363 -7.24 -10.24 -6.97
CA LYS A 363 -7.91 -11.45 -6.49
C LYS A 363 -7.23 -12.71 -7.02
N VAL A 364 -6.91 -13.62 -6.10
CA VAL A 364 -6.40 -14.96 -6.40
C VAL A 364 -7.58 -15.93 -6.50
N LEU A 365 -7.74 -16.56 -7.65
CA LEU A 365 -8.76 -17.58 -7.90
C LEU A 365 -8.14 -18.95 -7.73
N ASN A 366 -8.73 -19.77 -6.86
CA ASN A 366 -8.38 -21.17 -6.67
C ASN A 366 -9.38 -22.08 -7.39
N THR A 367 -9.05 -23.36 -7.52
CA THR A 367 -9.84 -24.40 -8.22
C THR A 367 -11.28 -24.57 -7.74
N LYS A 368 -11.58 -24.17 -6.49
CA LYS A 368 -12.94 -24.21 -5.91
C LYS A 368 -13.83 -23.03 -6.31
N ALA A 369 -13.28 -22.05 -7.01
CA ALA A 369 -13.97 -20.81 -7.30
C ALA A 369 -14.96 -20.99 -8.47
N GLY A 370 -16.19 -20.51 -8.32
CA GLY A 370 -17.24 -20.60 -9.34
C GLY A 370 -16.98 -19.74 -10.59
N SER A 371 -18.01 -19.56 -11.43
CA SER A 371 -17.92 -18.68 -12.59
C SER A 371 -17.92 -17.20 -12.19
N PHE A 372 -17.00 -16.42 -12.74
CA PHE A 372 -16.92 -14.97 -12.54
C PHE A 372 -17.19 -14.22 -13.84
N ASN A 373 -18.18 -13.31 -13.79
CA ASN A 373 -18.63 -12.53 -14.94
C ASN A 373 -18.33 -11.06 -14.75
N ALA A 374 -17.88 -10.39 -15.81
CA ALA A 374 -17.71 -8.94 -15.82
C ALA A 374 -19.07 -8.18 -15.83
N PRO A 375 -19.14 -7.01 -15.14
CA PRO A 375 -18.14 -6.47 -14.24
C PRO A 375 -18.24 -7.10 -12.84
N TRP A 376 -17.14 -7.10 -12.08
CA TRP A 376 -17.08 -7.73 -10.76
C TRP A 376 -17.84 -6.98 -9.66
N TRP A 377 -17.98 -5.66 -9.80
CA TRP A 377 -18.59 -4.78 -8.79
C TRP A 377 -20.13 -4.71 -8.89
N ALA A 378 -20.71 -5.07 -10.04
CA ALA A 378 -22.15 -4.98 -10.23
C ALA A 378 -22.85 -6.24 -9.69
N PRO A 379 -24.02 -6.09 -9.04
CA PRO A 379 -24.88 -7.21 -8.66
C PRO A 379 -25.29 -8.03 -9.89
N SER A 380 -25.53 -9.34 -9.71
CA SER A 380 -25.85 -10.29 -10.78
C SER A 380 -26.97 -9.80 -11.73
N PHE A 381 -28.07 -9.30 -11.18
CA PHE A 381 -29.23 -8.81 -11.94
C PHE A 381 -28.98 -7.51 -12.72
N MET A 382 -27.89 -6.79 -12.45
CA MET A 382 -27.52 -5.53 -13.10
C MET A 382 -26.27 -5.63 -13.97
N LYS A 383 -25.56 -6.77 -13.96
CA LYS A 383 -24.26 -6.89 -14.66
C LYS A 383 -24.33 -6.53 -16.13
N ASP A 384 -25.41 -6.88 -16.81
CA ASP A 384 -25.57 -6.63 -18.25
C ASP A 384 -25.69 -5.13 -18.54
N ASN A 385 -26.55 -4.43 -17.80
CA ASN A 385 -26.74 -2.99 -17.92
C ASN A 385 -25.50 -2.21 -17.49
N ALA A 386 -24.88 -2.61 -16.37
CA ALA A 386 -23.64 -2.03 -15.87
C ALA A 386 -22.53 -2.17 -16.92
N PHE A 387 -22.30 -3.39 -17.45
CA PHE A 387 -21.30 -3.62 -18.48
C PHE A 387 -21.57 -2.78 -19.73
N LYS A 388 -22.81 -2.76 -20.22
CA LYS A 388 -23.19 -1.99 -21.41
C LYS A 388 -22.92 -0.49 -21.25
N PHE A 389 -23.09 0.05 -20.05
CA PHE A 389 -22.88 1.46 -19.75
C PHE A 389 -21.40 1.80 -19.55
N THR A 390 -20.67 1.03 -18.74
CA THR A 390 -19.28 1.37 -18.36
C THR A 390 -18.22 0.82 -19.31
N CYS A 391 -18.49 -0.31 -19.98
CA CYS A 391 -17.51 -1.09 -20.75
C CYS A 391 -17.81 -1.10 -22.25
N LYS A 392 -18.30 0.03 -22.76
CA LYS A 392 -18.64 0.19 -24.19
C LYS A 392 -17.40 -0.13 -25.04
N ASN A 393 -17.58 -0.96 -26.08
CA ASN A 393 -16.52 -1.42 -27.00
C ASN A 393 -15.47 -2.38 -26.41
N ARG A 394 -15.76 -3.03 -25.28
CA ARG A 394 -14.91 -4.07 -24.71
C ARG A 394 -15.62 -5.43 -24.76
N PRO A 395 -14.90 -6.53 -25.04
CA PRO A 395 -15.51 -7.85 -24.99
C PRO A 395 -15.82 -8.21 -23.54
N ARG A 396 -17.01 -8.74 -23.30
CA ARG A 396 -17.37 -9.23 -21.96
C ARG A 396 -16.72 -10.57 -21.72
N VAL A 397 -15.97 -10.68 -20.63
CA VAL A 397 -15.21 -11.89 -20.29
C VAL A 397 -15.87 -12.60 -19.11
N GLN A 398 -15.90 -13.94 -19.19
CA GLN A 398 -16.23 -14.84 -18.10
C GLN A 398 -15.03 -15.76 -17.84
N ILE A 399 -14.66 -15.89 -16.57
CA ILE A 399 -13.66 -16.85 -16.12
C ILE A 399 -14.41 -17.97 -15.39
N GLN A 400 -14.22 -19.20 -15.85
CA GLN A 400 -14.81 -20.38 -15.24
C GLN A 400 -13.74 -21.44 -15.08
N TRP A 401 -13.71 -22.10 -13.92
CA TRP A 401 -12.93 -23.31 -13.73
C TRP A 401 -13.76 -24.49 -14.24
N SER A 402 -13.23 -25.22 -15.23
CA SER A 402 -13.81 -26.48 -15.68
C SER A 402 -12.93 -27.64 -15.22
N GLY A 403 -13.54 -28.57 -14.49
CA GLY A 403 -12.88 -29.82 -14.11
C GLY A 403 -13.22 -30.29 -12.70
N GLY A 404 -13.17 -31.61 -12.51
CA GLY A 404 -13.40 -32.25 -11.20
C GLY A 404 -12.21 -32.12 -10.26
N GLU A 405 -12.36 -32.61 -9.03
CA GLU A 405 -11.30 -32.60 -8.00
C GLU A 405 -9.98 -33.17 -8.57
N GLY A 406 -8.98 -32.29 -8.74
CA GLY A 406 -7.62 -32.66 -9.15
C GLY A 406 -7.22 -32.36 -10.60
N LYS A 407 -8.15 -31.94 -11.48
CA LYS A 407 -7.83 -31.44 -12.83
C LYS A 407 -8.62 -30.17 -13.10
N SER A 408 -8.07 -29.02 -12.72
CA SER A 408 -8.76 -27.74 -12.88
C SER A 408 -8.18 -27.00 -14.09
N ASP A 409 -8.90 -27.06 -15.20
CA ASP A 409 -8.58 -26.29 -16.37
C ASP A 409 -9.30 -24.94 -16.23
N MET A 410 -8.54 -23.84 -16.27
CA MET A 410 -9.12 -22.51 -16.25
C MET A 410 -9.55 -22.16 -17.68
N VAL A 411 -10.83 -21.87 -17.84
CA VAL A 411 -11.42 -21.51 -19.12
C VAL A 411 -11.78 -20.03 -19.11
N VAL A 412 -11.21 -19.30 -20.06
CA VAL A 412 -11.59 -17.89 -20.33
C VAL A 412 -12.48 -17.86 -21.55
N ARG A 413 -13.74 -17.46 -21.34
CA ARG A 413 -14.75 -17.31 -22.39
C ARG A 413 -15.01 -15.83 -22.62
N THR A 414 -15.20 -15.45 -23.88
CA THR A 414 -15.91 -14.20 -24.18
C THR A 414 -17.37 -14.47 -24.41
N ILE A 415 -18.19 -13.68 -23.73
CA ILE A 415 -19.63 -13.62 -23.93
C ILE A 415 -19.87 -12.42 -24.84
N ASP A 416 -20.04 -12.66 -26.13
CA ASP A 416 -20.45 -11.58 -27.02
C ASP A 416 -21.95 -11.30 -26.80
N PRO A 417 -22.35 -10.09 -26.35
CA PRO A 417 -23.75 -9.76 -26.12
C PRO A 417 -24.60 -9.81 -27.39
N LEU A 418 -24.00 -9.69 -28.58
CA LEU A 418 -24.74 -9.67 -29.85
C LEU A 418 -24.96 -11.06 -30.44
N THR A 419 -23.99 -11.98 -30.32
CA THR A 419 -24.06 -13.28 -30.99
C THR A 419 -24.59 -14.41 -30.09
N LYS A 420 -24.76 -14.19 -28.76
CA LYS A 420 -25.08 -15.24 -27.76
C LYS A 420 -24.18 -16.48 -27.82
N GLY A 421 -23.11 -16.45 -28.63
CA GLY A 421 -22.15 -17.52 -28.78
C GLY A 421 -21.02 -17.32 -27.80
N GLU A 422 -20.78 -18.31 -26.95
CA GLU A 422 -19.57 -18.37 -26.15
C GLU A 422 -18.41 -18.73 -27.07
N LYS A 423 -17.51 -17.78 -27.33
CA LYS A 423 -16.25 -18.12 -28.00
C LYS A 423 -15.24 -18.49 -26.94
N LEU A 424 -14.80 -19.75 -26.96
CA LEU A 424 -13.65 -20.20 -26.20
C LEU A 424 -12.42 -19.46 -26.71
N ILE A 425 -11.76 -18.69 -25.84
CA ILE A 425 -10.55 -17.97 -26.26
C ILE A 425 -9.31 -18.77 -25.90
N LYS A 426 -9.21 -19.17 -24.63
CA LYS A 426 -8.07 -19.95 -24.12
C LYS A 426 -8.52 -20.88 -23.00
N GLU A 427 -8.05 -22.11 -23.08
CA GLU A 427 -8.14 -23.11 -22.01
C GLU A 427 -6.71 -23.41 -21.55
N LYS A 428 -6.45 -23.27 -20.25
CA LYS A 428 -5.11 -23.45 -19.67
C LYS A 428 -5.21 -24.19 -18.37
N LYS A 429 -4.32 -25.17 -18.18
CA LYS A 429 -4.18 -25.89 -16.92
C LYS A 429 -3.52 -24.97 -15.91
N ALA A 430 -4.22 -24.62 -14.83
CA ALA A 430 -3.70 -23.76 -13.78
C ALA A 430 -4.16 -24.28 -12.41
N MET A 431 -3.37 -24.05 -11.36
CA MET A 431 -3.79 -24.34 -9.98
C MET A 431 -4.41 -23.09 -9.36
N THR A 432 -3.79 -21.94 -9.60
CA THR A 432 -4.29 -20.64 -9.18
C THR A 432 -4.17 -19.63 -10.32
N ALA A 433 -5.03 -18.62 -10.29
CA ALA A 433 -5.00 -17.51 -11.23
C ALA A 433 -5.13 -16.18 -10.49
N THR A 434 -4.14 -15.31 -10.61
CA THR A 434 -4.18 -13.95 -10.07
C THR A 434 -4.60 -12.98 -11.17
N ILE A 435 -5.71 -12.30 -10.95
CA ILE A 435 -6.28 -11.35 -11.92
C ILE A 435 -5.61 -9.99 -11.74
N GLY A 436 -4.82 -9.55 -12.70
CA GLY A 436 -4.27 -8.20 -12.77
C GLY A 436 -5.24 -7.22 -13.44
N LYS A 437 -4.82 -5.96 -13.57
CA LYS A 437 -5.56 -4.93 -14.31
C LYS A 437 -5.63 -5.25 -15.81
N ASP A 438 -4.52 -5.70 -16.36
CA ASP A 438 -4.26 -5.90 -17.79
C ASP A 438 -3.73 -7.30 -18.14
N HIS A 439 -3.61 -8.17 -17.15
CA HIS A 439 -3.11 -9.52 -17.33
C HIS A 439 -3.77 -10.52 -16.38
N ILE A 440 -3.63 -11.80 -16.69
CA ILE A 440 -3.97 -12.92 -15.82
C ILE A 440 -2.68 -13.71 -15.58
N LYS A 441 -2.21 -13.75 -14.34
CA LYS A 441 -1.05 -14.55 -13.96
C LYS A 441 -1.53 -15.93 -13.50
N LEU A 442 -1.21 -16.95 -14.27
CA LEU A 442 -1.53 -18.35 -13.98
C LEU A 442 -0.34 -19.00 -13.28
N THR A 443 -0.59 -19.67 -12.17
CA THR A 443 0.40 -20.51 -11.49
C THR A 443 0.02 -21.97 -11.67
N GLN A 444 0.88 -22.72 -12.35
CA GLN A 444 0.70 -24.15 -12.59
C GLN A 444 1.12 -24.98 -11.37
N LYS A 445 0.73 -26.26 -11.33
CA LYS A 445 1.06 -27.18 -10.21
C LYS A 445 2.57 -27.38 -10.00
N ASN A 446 3.37 -27.20 -11.05
CA ASN A 446 4.84 -27.27 -10.98
C ASN A 446 5.49 -25.93 -10.53
N GLY A 447 4.71 -24.93 -10.13
CA GLY A 447 5.20 -23.60 -9.75
C GLY A 447 5.54 -22.69 -10.93
N LYS A 448 5.39 -23.15 -12.18
CA LYS A 448 5.61 -22.31 -13.36
C LYS A 448 4.53 -21.25 -13.46
N ASN A 449 4.96 -20.00 -13.57
CA ASN A 449 4.07 -18.85 -13.79
C ASN A 449 3.97 -18.55 -15.28
N GLU A 450 2.75 -18.39 -15.78
CA GLU A 450 2.46 -17.94 -17.15
C GLU A 450 1.57 -16.70 -17.06
N THR A 451 1.95 -15.62 -17.75
CA THR A 451 1.16 -14.39 -17.80
C THR A 451 0.41 -14.33 -19.13
N LEU A 452 -0.92 -14.22 -19.07
CA LEU A 452 -1.77 -14.00 -20.24
C LEU A 452 -2.22 -12.55 -20.27
N GLU A 453 -2.20 -11.92 -21.44
CA GLU A 453 -2.81 -10.61 -21.63
C GLU A 453 -4.33 -10.68 -21.40
N ALA A 454 -4.87 -9.71 -20.69
CA ALA A 454 -6.28 -9.66 -20.35
C ALA A 454 -7.13 -9.19 -21.54
N LEU A 455 -8.05 -10.03 -22.00
CA LEU A 455 -8.86 -9.72 -23.18
C LEU A 455 -9.80 -8.52 -22.97
N TRP A 456 -10.10 -8.16 -21.72
CA TRP A 456 -10.93 -6.98 -21.41
C TRP A 456 -10.19 -5.65 -21.62
N THR A 457 -8.86 -5.65 -21.80
CA THR A 457 -8.09 -4.43 -22.16
C THR A 457 -8.11 -4.13 -23.65
N ALA A 458 -8.39 -5.15 -24.48
CA ALA A 458 -8.47 -4.99 -25.93
C ALA A 458 -9.66 -4.10 -26.28
N SER A 459 -9.39 -2.80 -26.49
CA SER A 459 -10.34 -1.91 -27.13
C SER A 459 -10.53 -2.41 -28.56
N THR A 460 -11.75 -2.80 -28.93
CA THR A 460 -12.06 -3.05 -30.34
C THR A 460 -11.95 -1.71 -31.05
N LYS A 461 -10.78 -1.37 -31.59
CA LYS A 461 -10.63 -0.29 -32.56
C LYS A 461 -11.56 -0.62 -33.72
N LYS A 462 -12.70 0.05 -33.76
CA LYS A 462 -13.58 0.05 -34.92
C LYS A 462 -13.07 1.04 -35.94
#